data_AF-A0A7S2DCJ2-F1
#
_entry.id   AF-A0A7S2DCJ2-F1
#
_cell.length_a   1.000
_cell.length_b   1.000
_cell.length_c   1.000
_cell.angle_alpha   90.00
_cell.angle_beta   90.00
_cell.angle_gamma   90.00
#
_symmetry.space_group_name_H-M   'P 1'
#
loop_
_entity.id
_entity.type
_entity.pdbx_description
1 polymer ?
#
loop_
_entity_poly.entity_id
_entity_poly.type
_entity_poly.pdbx_seq_one_letter_code
_entity_poly.pdbx_strand_id
1 'polypeptide(L)'
;DSAVYDQDYIDAVTDDASVARANAVSEMQDGNCAGSTSDDENGGSGTVPISACIEAFAQPEELKVENGNGVTCEKCNEVVDAVKKLEVWREPDVLILHIKRFHFSGVHYEKLNTPIEVPWKELNLRPWIVGPSAASSAPYELYGVACHWGGMSGGHYTSFCANSEGKEPVWLKFNDESVTSVSFTQEVEDISRQCYVLFYRKRAFSSSNLINYSSLL
;
A
#
# COMPACT_ATOMS: atom_id res chain seq x y z
N ASP A 1 -25.95 6.72 7.33
CA ASP A 1 -25.78 5.81 6.19
C ASP A 1 -24.33 5.74 5.80
N SER A 2 -23.76 4.53 5.76
CA SER A 2 -22.40 4.29 5.29
C SER A 2 -22.39 4.28 3.76
N ALA A 3 -21.76 5.25 3.14
CA ALA A 3 -21.50 5.20 1.70
C ALA A 3 -20.47 4.10 1.43
N VAL A 4 -20.88 3.03 0.75
CA VAL A 4 -19.97 1.96 0.30
C VAL A 4 -19.42 2.38 -1.05
N TYR A 5 -18.17 2.86 -1.08
CA TYR A 5 -17.42 3.02 -2.32
C TYR A 5 -16.71 1.69 -2.62
N ASP A 6 -17.05 1.06 -3.75
CA ASP A 6 -16.36 -0.13 -4.24
C ASP A 6 -15.15 0.34 -5.04
N GLN A 7 -13.95 0.13 -4.49
CA GLN A 7 -12.69 0.55 -5.10
C GLN A 7 -11.81 -0.69 -5.19
N ASP A 8 -11.48 -1.09 -6.42
CA ASP A 8 -10.70 -2.32 -6.70
C ASP A 8 -9.20 -2.18 -6.37
N TYR A 9 -8.78 -1.04 -5.83
CA TYR A 9 -7.40 -0.75 -5.46
C TYR A 9 -7.34 -0.15 -4.05
N ILE A 10 -6.25 -0.46 -3.34
CA ILE A 10 -5.97 0.09 -2.00
C ILE A 10 -4.83 1.08 -2.14
N ASP A 11 -5.07 2.30 -1.71
CA ASP A 11 -4.02 3.30 -1.56
C ASP A 11 -3.31 3.09 -0.22
N ALA A 12 -2.12 2.47 -0.25
CA ALA A 12 -1.27 2.39 0.94
C ALA A 12 -0.68 3.78 1.24
N VAL A 13 -1.06 4.35 2.38
CA VAL A 13 -0.58 5.67 2.81
C VAL A 13 0.82 5.51 3.40
N THR A 14 1.78 6.26 2.86
CA THR A 14 3.16 6.30 3.36
C THR A 14 3.65 7.74 3.50
N ASP A 15 2.81 8.66 3.99
CA ASP A 15 3.27 9.97 4.49
C ASP A 15 4.08 9.84 5.79
N ASP A 16 4.92 10.81 6.14
CA ASP A 16 5.75 10.74 7.37
C ASP A 16 4.91 10.52 8.64
N ALA A 17 3.71 11.09 8.71
CA ALA A 17 2.79 10.86 9.81
C ALA A 17 2.29 9.42 9.85
N SER A 18 2.03 8.80 8.70
CA SER A 18 1.60 7.41 8.53
C SER A 18 2.74 6.43 8.70
N VAL A 19 3.98 6.80 8.36
CA VAL A 19 5.20 6.05 8.69
C VAL A 19 5.44 6.11 10.19
N ALA A 20 5.35 7.28 10.81
CA ALA A 20 5.45 7.42 12.25
C ALA A 20 4.33 6.65 12.98
N ARG A 21 3.09 6.72 12.47
CA ARG A 21 1.96 5.93 12.98
C ARG A 21 2.15 4.44 12.72
N ALA A 22 2.62 4.03 11.55
CA ALA A 22 2.90 2.64 11.20
C ALA A 22 3.98 2.05 12.11
N ASN A 23 5.06 2.81 12.34
CA ASN A 23 6.12 2.48 13.28
C ASN A 23 5.56 2.37 14.71
N ALA A 24 4.74 3.33 15.15
CA ALA A 24 4.09 3.28 16.46
C ALA A 24 3.14 2.08 16.61
N VAL A 25 2.42 1.69 15.54
CA VAL A 25 1.54 0.51 15.56
C VAL A 25 2.36 -0.79 15.58
N SER A 26 3.47 -0.87 14.85
CA SER A 26 4.39 -2.02 14.94
C SER A 26 5.02 -2.16 16.33
N GLU A 27 5.40 -1.04 16.97
CA GLU A 27 5.95 -1.04 18.33
C GLU A 27 4.91 -1.46 19.39
N MET A 28 3.62 -1.26 19.14
CA MET A 28 2.54 -1.73 20.03
C MET A 28 2.26 -3.23 19.90
N GLN A 29 2.64 -3.87 18.80
CA GLN A 29 2.49 -5.32 18.61
C GLN A 29 3.68 -6.10 19.20
N ASP A 30 4.86 -5.49 19.26
CA ASP A 30 6.03 -6.02 19.96
C ASP A 30 6.00 -5.60 21.43
N GLY A 31 5.17 -6.29 22.21
CA GLY A 31 5.06 -6.09 23.66
C GLY A 31 6.38 -6.38 24.40
N ASN A 32 7.26 -5.37 24.50
CA ASN A 32 8.28 -5.29 25.53
C ASN A 32 8.49 -3.84 25.96
N CYS A 33 7.78 -3.45 27.02
CA CYS A 33 7.99 -2.19 27.71
C CYS A 33 9.42 -2.11 28.27
N ALA A 34 10.21 -1.17 27.76
CA ALA A 34 11.31 -0.56 28.51
C ALA A 34 11.33 0.93 28.21
N GLY A 35 10.94 1.73 29.20
CA GLY A 35 10.97 3.18 29.10
C GLY A 35 12.40 3.72 29.13
N SER A 36 12.64 4.69 28.27
CA SER A 36 13.64 5.73 28.49
C SER A 36 13.25 6.95 27.66
N THR A 37 12.99 8.04 28.36
CA THR A 37 12.89 9.39 27.81
C THR A 37 14.26 9.83 27.32
N SER A 38 14.41 10.04 26.02
CA SER A 38 15.39 10.99 25.46
C SER A 38 14.72 11.75 24.32
N ASP A 39 14.75 13.07 24.43
CA ASP A 39 14.42 14.01 23.37
C ASP A 39 15.47 13.84 22.25
N ASP A 40 15.18 12.98 21.28
CA ASP A 40 15.94 12.86 20.05
C ASP A 40 15.01 13.10 18.86
N GLU A 41 15.04 14.33 18.34
CA GLU A 41 14.57 14.66 17.00
C GLU A 41 15.46 13.94 15.97
N ASN A 42 15.17 12.67 15.68
CA ASN A 42 15.80 11.93 14.60
C ASN A 42 14.78 10.98 13.97
N GLY A 43 14.29 11.34 12.77
CA GLY A 43 13.29 10.58 12.03
C GLY A 43 13.66 9.11 11.88
N GLY A 44 12.77 8.23 12.34
CA GLY A 44 13.01 6.79 12.43
C GLY A 44 13.46 6.16 11.11
N SER A 45 14.74 5.79 11.05
CA SER A 45 15.37 5.03 9.96
C SER A 45 15.01 3.54 10.06
N GLY A 46 13.73 3.21 9.98
CA GLY A 46 13.22 1.84 9.95
C GLY A 46 12.56 1.51 8.61
N THR A 47 12.70 0.27 8.14
CA THR A 47 11.87 -0.25 7.04
C THR A 47 10.45 -0.48 7.56
N VAL A 48 9.44 -0.01 6.82
CA VAL A 48 8.03 -0.13 7.21
C VAL A 48 7.38 -1.32 6.50
N PRO A 49 6.71 -2.24 7.21
CA PRO A 49 5.99 -3.32 6.56
C PRO A 49 4.70 -2.84 5.89
N ILE A 50 4.35 -3.44 4.75
CA ILE A 50 3.10 -3.12 4.04
C ILE A 50 1.86 -3.29 4.93
N SER A 51 1.87 -4.25 5.85
CA SER A 51 0.79 -4.45 6.82
C SER A 51 0.50 -3.17 7.61
N ALA A 52 1.55 -2.48 8.07
CA ALA A 52 1.40 -1.25 8.84
C ALA A 52 0.87 -0.09 7.97
N CYS A 53 1.19 -0.05 6.68
CA CYS A 53 0.59 0.90 5.74
C CYS A 53 -0.91 0.63 5.52
N ILE A 54 -1.32 -0.64 5.43
CA ILE A 54 -2.73 -1.03 5.30
C ILE A 54 -3.50 -0.69 6.59
N GLU A 55 -2.90 -0.94 7.75
CA GLU A 55 -3.46 -0.55 9.05
C GLU A 55 -3.64 0.95 9.13
N ALA A 56 -2.62 1.73 8.79
CA ALA A 56 -2.69 3.20 8.76
C ALA A 56 -3.77 3.72 7.82
N PHE A 57 -3.98 3.07 6.66
CA PHE A 57 -5.06 3.41 5.73
C PHE A 57 -6.45 3.14 6.30
N ALA A 58 -6.61 2.08 7.11
CA ALA A 58 -7.88 1.69 7.71
C ALA A 58 -8.19 2.39 9.06
N GLN A 59 -7.25 3.20 9.58
CA GLN A 59 -7.47 3.94 10.82
C GLN A 59 -8.59 4.98 10.66
N PRO A 60 -9.49 5.13 11.65
CA PRO A 60 -10.46 6.22 11.66
C PRO A 60 -9.77 7.58 11.71
N GLU A 61 -10.24 8.52 10.88
CA GLU A 61 -9.81 9.91 10.88
C GLU A 61 -10.92 10.85 11.36
N GLU A 62 -10.56 11.82 12.20
CA GLU A 62 -11.47 12.86 12.68
C GLU A 62 -11.55 14.01 11.66
N LEU A 63 -12.75 14.26 11.16
CA LEU A 63 -13.08 15.35 10.26
C LEU A 63 -13.70 16.48 11.06
N LYS A 64 -12.90 17.49 11.40
CA LYS A 64 -13.34 18.60 12.24
C LYS A 64 -13.68 19.85 11.43
N VAL A 65 -14.75 20.54 11.83
CA VAL A 65 -15.17 21.82 11.26
C VAL A 65 -14.08 22.88 11.43
N GLU A 66 -13.37 22.88 12.57
CA GLU A 66 -12.29 23.84 12.86
C GLU A 66 -11.17 23.83 11.81
N ASN A 67 -10.93 22.67 11.20
CA ASN A 67 -9.91 22.45 10.17
C ASN A 67 -10.46 22.59 8.75
N GLY A 68 -11.72 23.02 8.59
CA GLY A 68 -12.38 23.14 7.29
C GLY A 68 -12.80 21.80 6.65
N ASN A 69 -12.69 20.69 7.38
CA ASN A 69 -12.96 19.33 6.88
C ASN A 69 -14.32 18.78 7.33
N GLY A 70 -15.18 19.60 7.95
CA GLY A 70 -16.49 19.18 8.45
C GLY A 70 -17.40 18.63 7.35
N VAL A 71 -18.31 17.73 7.74
CA VAL A 71 -19.24 17.07 6.81
C VAL A 71 -20.62 17.68 6.95
N THR A 72 -21.31 17.91 5.83
CA THR A 72 -22.71 18.37 5.87
C THR A 72 -23.62 17.22 6.27
N CYS A 73 -24.33 17.38 7.38
CA CYS A 73 -25.29 16.38 7.85
C CYS A 73 -26.61 16.49 7.09
N GLU A 74 -27.04 15.40 6.45
CA GLU A 74 -28.28 15.37 5.64
C GLU A 74 -29.56 15.57 6.47
N LYS A 75 -29.52 15.35 7.79
CA LYS A 75 -30.70 15.47 8.66
C LYS A 75 -30.94 16.87 9.19
N CYS A 76 -29.87 17.58 9.57
CA CYS A 76 -29.96 18.95 10.10
C CYS A 76 -29.53 20.02 9.09
N ASN A 77 -28.93 19.63 7.97
CA ASN A 77 -28.39 20.53 6.94
C ASN A 77 -27.30 21.49 7.44
N GLU A 78 -26.60 21.10 8.51
CA GLU A 78 -25.48 21.83 9.10
C GLU A 78 -24.16 21.10 8.88
N VAL A 79 -23.07 21.84 8.85
CA VAL A 79 -21.70 21.29 8.80
C VAL A 79 -21.29 20.87 10.21
N VAL A 80 -20.96 19.59 10.39
CA VAL A 80 -20.66 18.98 11.69
C VAL A 80 -19.32 18.26 11.68
N ASP A 81 -18.77 18.02 12.87
CA ASP A 81 -17.67 17.10 13.04
C ASP A 81 -18.12 15.66 12.71
N ALA A 82 -17.23 14.90 12.10
CA ALA A 82 -17.49 13.51 11.73
C ALA A 82 -16.25 12.64 11.94
N VAL A 83 -16.45 11.33 11.98
CA VAL A 83 -15.37 10.35 11.92
C VAL A 83 -15.52 9.57 10.63
N LYS A 84 -14.47 9.52 9.82
CA LYS A 84 -14.42 8.73 8.59
C LYS A 84 -13.53 7.50 8.82
N LYS A 85 -14.00 6.34 8.41
CA LYS A 85 -13.25 5.08 8.48
C LYS A 85 -13.35 4.37 7.14
N LEU A 86 -12.22 3.86 6.66
CA LEU A 86 -12.15 3.04 5.45
C LEU A 86 -11.95 1.58 5.87
N GLU A 87 -12.66 0.67 5.21
CA GLU A 87 -12.62 -0.76 5.52
C GLU A 87 -12.61 -1.57 4.22
N VAL A 88 -11.89 -2.68 4.20
CA VAL A 88 -11.88 -3.60 3.06
C VAL A 88 -13.11 -4.50 3.15
N TRP A 89 -14.08 -4.29 2.27
CA TRP A 89 -15.30 -5.12 2.26
C TRP A 89 -15.07 -6.46 1.54
N ARG A 90 -14.39 -6.44 0.40
CA ARG A 90 -14.08 -7.61 -0.42
C ARG A 90 -12.67 -7.46 -1.00
N GLU A 91 -11.98 -8.59 -1.16
CA GLU A 91 -10.66 -8.64 -1.78
C GLU A 91 -10.75 -8.98 -3.30
N PRO A 92 -10.07 -8.24 -4.21
CA PRO A 92 -10.16 -8.43 -5.66
C PRO A 92 -9.21 -9.53 -6.16
N ASP A 93 -9.50 -10.20 -7.27
CA ASP A 93 -8.61 -11.28 -7.78
C ASP A 93 -7.20 -10.79 -8.17
N VAL A 94 -7.12 -9.55 -8.65
CA VAL A 94 -5.89 -8.79 -8.85
C VAL A 94 -5.94 -7.59 -7.92
N LEU A 95 -5.00 -7.51 -6.99
CA LEU A 95 -4.86 -6.43 -6.04
C LEU A 95 -3.75 -5.49 -6.51
N ILE A 96 -4.09 -4.21 -6.63
CA ILE A 96 -3.14 -3.14 -6.94
C ILE A 96 -2.97 -2.30 -5.67
N LEU A 97 -1.74 -2.21 -5.17
CA LEU A 97 -1.40 -1.34 -4.05
C LEU A 97 -0.60 -0.15 -4.56
N HIS A 98 -1.12 1.06 -4.35
CA HIS A 98 -0.41 2.30 -4.65
C HIS A 98 0.25 2.84 -3.37
N ILE A 99 1.57 3.02 -3.41
CA ILE A 99 2.35 3.56 -2.28
C ILE A 99 2.38 5.09 -2.40
N LYS A 100 1.70 5.78 -1.49
CA LYS A 100 1.62 7.26 -1.46
C LYS A 100 2.91 7.90 -0.97
N ARG A 101 3.91 7.97 -1.84
CA ARG A 101 5.25 8.52 -1.54
C ARG A 101 5.37 10.04 -1.69
N PHE A 102 4.35 10.76 -2.15
CA PHE A 102 4.47 12.21 -2.32
C PHE A 102 3.73 12.94 -1.22
N HIS A 103 4.44 13.83 -0.56
CA HIS A 103 3.91 14.65 0.53
C HIS A 103 4.15 16.13 0.23
N PHE A 104 3.21 16.97 0.68
CA PHE A 104 3.32 18.42 0.60
C PHE A 104 3.31 18.99 2.02
N SER A 105 4.44 19.56 2.44
CA SER A 105 4.62 20.13 3.77
C SER A 105 4.08 21.57 3.90
N GLY A 106 3.27 22.03 2.94
CA GLY A 106 2.80 23.42 2.86
C GLY A 106 3.75 24.37 2.13
N VAL A 107 5.04 24.02 2.05
CA VAL A 107 6.07 24.84 1.39
C VAL A 107 6.75 24.09 0.25
N HIS A 108 7.05 22.81 0.44
CA HIS A 108 7.77 21.99 -0.52
C HIS A 108 7.02 20.68 -0.76
N TYR A 109 7.09 20.21 -2.00
CA TYR A 109 6.72 18.84 -2.34
C TYR A 109 7.96 17.97 -2.21
N GLU A 110 7.82 16.86 -1.52
CA GLU A 110 8.89 15.89 -1.34
C GLU A 110 8.43 14.48 -1.68
N LYS A 111 9.41 13.66 -2.08
CA LYS A 111 9.21 12.23 -2.26
C LYS A 111 9.82 11.50 -1.07
N LEU A 112 9.02 10.66 -0.46
CA LEU A 112 9.35 9.83 0.67
C LEU A 112 10.08 8.58 0.19
N ASN A 113 11.34 8.47 0.62
CA ASN A 113 12.24 7.37 0.29
C ASN A 113 12.30 6.31 1.41
N THR A 114 11.35 6.36 2.35
CA THR A 114 11.21 5.37 3.42
C THR A 114 11.15 3.97 2.82
N PRO A 115 12.04 3.04 3.22
CA PRO A 115 12.01 1.67 2.72
C PRO A 115 10.71 0.97 3.16
N ILE A 116 10.07 0.27 2.23
CA ILE A 116 8.90 -0.56 2.49
C ILE A 116 9.30 -2.03 2.40
N GLU A 117 8.96 -2.83 3.40
CA GLU A 117 9.10 -4.28 3.34
C GLU A 117 7.95 -4.85 2.51
N VAL A 118 8.29 -5.34 1.31
CA VAL A 118 7.34 -5.89 0.35
C VAL A 118 7.27 -7.41 0.51
N PRO A 119 6.11 -8.00 0.84
CA PRO A 119 5.96 -9.45 0.86
C PRO A 119 5.94 -10.01 -0.57
N TRP A 120 7.05 -10.60 -0.99
CA TRP A 120 7.22 -11.12 -2.36
C TRP A 120 6.42 -12.41 -2.61
N LYS A 121 6.44 -13.33 -1.65
CA LYS A 121 5.83 -14.64 -1.80
C LYS A 121 4.36 -14.64 -1.42
N GLU A 122 4.04 -13.99 -0.31
CA GLU A 122 2.72 -14.09 0.30
C GLU A 122 2.31 -12.78 0.97
N LEU A 123 1.16 -12.24 0.56
CA LEU A 123 0.46 -11.18 1.27
C LEU A 123 -0.93 -11.71 1.67
N ASN A 124 -1.24 -11.66 2.97
CA ASN A 124 -2.51 -12.12 3.51
C ASN A 124 -3.36 -10.92 3.95
N LEU A 125 -4.43 -10.61 3.21
CA LEU A 125 -5.33 -9.49 3.54
C LEU A 125 -6.37 -9.82 4.61
N ARG A 126 -6.49 -11.09 5.03
CA ARG A 126 -7.51 -11.57 5.95
C ARG A 126 -7.76 -10.68 7.18
N PRO A 127 -6.73 -10.11 7.85
CA PRO A 127 -6.95 -9.28 9.05
C PRO A 127 -7.78 -8.01 8.78
N TRP A 128 -7.78 -7.50 7.56
CA TRP A 128 -8.41 -6.21 7.21
C TRP A 128 -9.76 -6.34 6.49
N ILE A 129 -10.19 -7.56 6.17
CA ILE A 129 -11.46 -7.83 5.48
C ILE A 129 -12.59 -7.93 6.49
N VAL A 130 -13.59 -7.03 6.38
CA VAL A 130 -14.76 -6.98 7.26
C VAL A 130 -15.98 -7.69 6.64
N GLY A 131 -16.03 -7.78 5.31
CA GLY A 131 -17.18 -8.37 4.61
C GLY A 131 -17.24 -9.90 4.67
N PRO A 132 -18.30 -10.49 4.08
CA PRO A 132 -18.62 -11.91 4.22
C PRO A 132 -17.56 -12.85 3.60
N SER A 133 -16.75 -12.36 2.66
CA SER A 133 -15.67 -13.14 2.03
C SER A 133 -14.46 -13.36 2.93
N ALA A 134 -14.44 -12.78 4.13
CA ALA A 134 -13.30 -12.91 5.04
C ALA A 134 -12.99 -14.38 5.34
N ALA A 135 -14.00 -15.24 5.55
CA ALA A 135 -13.79 -16.67 5.82
C ALA A 135 -13.15 -17.44 4.65
N SER A 136 -13.26 -16.92 3.43
CA SER A 136 -12.72 -17.52 2.20
C SER A 136 -11.55 -16.73 1.62
N SER A 137 -10.93 -15.83 2.40
CA SER A 137 -9.81 -15.02 1.93
C SER A 137 -8.64 -15.90 1.50
N ALA A 138 -8.05 -15.57 0.35
CA ALA A 138 -6.94 -16.31 -0.21
C ALA A 138 -5.65 -15.47 -0.18
N PRO A 139 -4.49 -16.10 0.05
CA PRO A 139 -3.21 -15.38 -0.02
C PRO A 139 -2.95 -14.87 -1.44
N TYR A 140 -2.30 -13.72 -1.50
CA TYR A 140 -1.80 -13.12 -2.74
C TYR A 140 -0.32 -13.40 -2.93
N GLU A 141 0.11 -13.46 -4.18
CA GLU A 141 1.52 -13.46 -4.56
C GLU A 141 1.84 -12.21 -5.38
N LEU A 142 3.03 -11.63 -5.14
CA LEU A 142 3.50 -10.48 -5.90
C LEU A 142 3.96 -10.98 -7.27
N TYR A 143 3.50 -10.33 -8.34
CA TYR A 143 3.93 -10.66 -9.70
C TYR A 143 4.46 -9.46 -10.49
N GLY A 144 4.28 -8.24 -9.97
CA GLY A 144 4.78 -7.03 -10.60
C GLY A 144 5.04 -5.91 -9.60
N VAL A 145 6.04 -5.08 -9.91
CA VAL A 145 6.35 -3.84 -9.18
C VAL A 145 6.68 -2.77 -10.20
N ALA A 146 6.01 -1.61 -10.11
CA ALA A 146 6.45 -0.40 -10.77
C ALA A 146 7.21 0.46 -9.76
N CYS A 147 8.47 0.75 -10.05
CA CYS A 147 9.29 1.67 -9.27
C CYS A 147 9.32 3.03 -9.96
N HIS A 148 9.29 4.09 -9.15
CA HIS A 148 9.51 5.46 -9.60
C HIS A 148 10.84 5.94 -9.05
N TRP A 149 11.67 6.55 -9.88
CA TRP A 149 12.96 7.15 -9.55
C TRP A 149 12.88 8.66 -9.75
N GLY A 150 13.64 9.45 -8.98
CA GLY A 150 13.54 10.91 -9.04
C GLY A 150 12.39 11.47 -8.20
N GLY A 151 11.96 12.69 -8.50
CA GLY A 151 11.05 13.50 -7.69
C GLY A 151 9.73 13.83 -8.38
N MET A 152 8.91 14.69 -7.77
CA MET A 152 7.56 15.00 -8.29
C MET A 152 7.59 15.71 -9.65
N SER A 153 8.59 16.57 -9.88
CA SER A 153 8.72 17.36 -11.12
C SER A 153 9.33 16.59 -12.29
N GLY A 154 9.79 15.36 -12.06
CA GLY A 154 10.46 14.56 -13.07
C GLY A 154 11.12 13.34 -12.47
N GLY A 155 11.05 12.24 -13.22
CA GLY A 155 11.53 10.96 -12.77
C GLY A 155 11.65 9.95 -13.89
N HIS A 156 12.01 8.73 -13.50
CA HIS A 156 12.15 7.58 -14.37
C HIS A 156 11.35 6.41 -13.81
N TYR A 157 10.71 5.61 -14.67
CA TYR A 157 9.96 4.44 -14.22
C TYR A 157 10.66 3.16 -14.69
N THR A 158 10.76 2.19 -13.79
CA THR A 158 11.22 0.84 -14.13
C THR A 158 10.23 -0.16 -13.58
N SER A 159 10.07 -1.31 -14.25
CA SER A 159 9.21 -2.38 -13.74
C SER A 159 9.97 -3.66 -13.47
N PHE A 160 9.56 -4.37 -12.44
CA PHE A 160 10.04 -5.70 -12.10
C PHE A 160 8.87 -6.65 -12.23
N CYS A 161 8.98 -7.68 -13.05
CA CYS A 161 7.88 -8.62 -13.29
C CYS A 161 8.36 -10.06 -13.11
N ALA A 162 7.51 -10.87 -12.48
CA ALA A 162 7.72 -12.30 -12.36
C ALA A 162 7.27 -13.00 -13.64
N ASN A 163 8.18 -13.72 -14.30
CA ASN A 163 7.82 -14.75 -15.27
C ASN A 163 7.52 -16.05 -14.52
N SER A 164 6.27 -16.52 -14.59
CA SER A 164 5.79 -17.72 -13.89
C SER A 164 5.80 -19.00 -14.74
N GLU A 165 6.59 -19.08 -15.80
CA GLU A 165 6.71 -20.28 -16.66
C GLU A 165 7.47 -21.48 -16.00
N GLY A 166 7.72 -21.45 -14.69
CA GLY A 166 8.47 -22.49 -13.95
C GLY A 166 7.95 -22.76 -12.54
N LYS A 167 8.64 -23.64 -11.78
CA LYS A 167 8.29 -23.95 -10.37
C LYS A 167 8.47 -22.77 -9.42
N GLU A 168 9.42 -21.89 -9.73
CA GLU A 168 9.71 -20.65 -9.02
C GLU A 168 9.71 -19.51 -10.03
N PRO A 169 9.19 -18.32 -9.68
CA PRO A 169 9.14 -17.19 -10.59
C PRO A 169 10.56 -16.67 -10.89
N VAL A 170 10.85 -16.48 -12.17
CA VAL A 170 12.07 -15.77 -12.61
C VAL A 170 11.73 -14.29 -12.72
N TRP A 171 12.40 -13.45 -11.93
CA TRP A 171 12.16 -12.02 -11.94
C TRP A 171 13.03 -11.31 -12.99
N LEU A 172 12.39 -10.45 -13.76
CA LEU A 172 13.02 -9.62 -14.79
C LEU A 172 12.79 -8.15 -14.46
N LYS A 173 13.84 -7.34 -14.61
CA LYS A 173 13.80 -5.89 -14.59
C LYS A 173 13.67 -5.39 -16.02
N PHE A 174 12.72 -4.51 -16.23
CA PHE A 174 12.48 -3.79 -17.47
C PHE A 174 12.81 -2.33 -17.25
N ASN A 175 13.77 -1.84 -18.01
CA ASN A 175 14.26 -0.47 -17.98
C ASN A 175 14.36 0.03 -19.43
N ASP A 176 13.26 0.61 -19.92
CA ASP A 176 13.08 1.01 -21.32
C ASP A 176 13.37 -0.15 -22.29
N GLU A 177 14.36 0.00 -23.19
CA GLU A 177 14.78 -1.03 -24.13
C GLU A 177 15.55 -2.20 -23.50
N SER A 178 15.96 -2.08 -22.22
CA SER A 178 16.81 -3.06 -21.54
C SER A 178 15.99 -3.99 -20.64
N VAL A 179 16.23 -5.30 -20.80
CA VAL A 179 15.65 -6.34 -19.96
C VAL A 179 16.77 -7.16 -19.33
N THR A 180 16.79 -7.23 -18.00
CA THR A 180 17.82 -7.94 -17.24
C THR A 180 17.19 -8.84 -16.17
N SER A 181 17.84 -9.95 -15.84
CA SER A 181 17.42 -10.77 -14.70
C SER A 181 17.69 -10.04 -13.38
N VAL A 182 16.78 -10.22 -12.41
CA VAL A 182 16.90 -9.62 -11.08
C VAL A 182 17.81 -10.46 -10.19
N SER A 183 18.78 -9.80 -9.57
CA SER A 183 19.60 -10.27 -8.45
C SER A 183 18.90 -9.96 -7.12
N PHE A 184 18.68 -10.98 -6.29
CA PHE A 184 17.96 -10.85 -5.01
C PHE A 184 18.76 -10.19 -3.87
N THR A 185 19.70 -9.30 -4.19
CA THR A 185 20.47 -8.55 -3.18
C THR A 185 20.23 -7.05 -3.32
N GLN A 186 20.86 -6.41 -4.31
CA GLN A 186 20.83 -4.95 -4.46
C GLN A 186 19.47 -4.45 -4.97
N GLU A 187 18.85 -5.18 -5.91
CA GLU A 187 17.59 -4.72 -6.51
C GLU A 187 16.40 -4.82 -5.56
N VAL A 188 16.45 -5.71 -4.56
CA VAL A 188 15.40 -5.81 -3.53
C VAL A 188 15.41 -4.57 -2.64
N GLU A 189 16.60 -4.08 -2.27
CA GLU A 189 16.75 -2.86 -1.50
C GLU A 189 16.29 -1.62 -2.29
N ASP A 190 16.64 -1.55 -3.57
CA ASP A 190 16.17 -0.50 -4.48
C ASP A 190 14.64 -0.52 -4.60
N ILE A 191 14.04 -1.70 -4.77
CA ILE A 191 12.59 -1.87 -4.82
C ILE A 191 11.95 -1.41 -3.52
N SER A 192 12.51 -1.74 -2.37
CA SER A 192 11.98 -1.31 -1.07
C SER A 192 11.83 0.21 -0.98
N ARG A 193 12.78 0.97 -1.51
CA ARG A 193 12.74 2.45 -1.47
C ARG A 193 11.97 3.08 -2.62
N GLN A 194 11.93 2.45 -3.78
CA GLN A 194 11.42 3.06 -5.01
C GLN A 194 10.08 2.49 -5.47
N CYS A 195 9.58 1.41 -4.86
CA CYS A 195 8.30 0.81 -5.23
C CYS A 195 7.17 1.83 -5.11
N TYR A 196 6.44 2.02 -6.19
CA TYR A 196 5.38 3.01 -6.28
C TYR A 196 4.02 2.32 -6.47
N VAL A 197 3.96 1.28 -7.29
CA VAL A 197 2.78 0.44 -7.45
C VAL A 197 3.18 -1.03 -7.36
N LEU A 198 2.47 -1.79 -6.54
CA LEU A 198 2.66 -3.23 -6.37
C LEU A 198 1.47 -3.98 -6.95
N PHE A 199 1.75 -5.04 -7.68
CA PHE A 199 0.77 -5.86 -8.36
C PHE A 199 0.78 -7.26 -7.76
N TYR A 200 -0.35 -7.59 -7.13
CA TYR A 200 -0.59 -8.85 -6.45
C TYR A 200 -1.72 -9.61 -7.15
N ARG A 201 -1.60 -10.92 -7.26
CA ARG A 201 -2.67 -11.79 -7.74
C ARG A 201 -3.01 -12.82 -6.68
N LYS A 202 -4.29 -13.15 -6.49
CA LYS A 202 -4.67 -14.25 -5.58
C LYS A 202 -4.03 -15.54 -6.07
N ARG A 203 -3.49 -16.37 -5.18
CA ARG A 203 -2.96 -17.68 -5.57
C ARG A 203 -4.04 -18.65 -6.07
N ALA A 204 -5.27 -18.49 -5.58
CA ALA A 204 -6.42 -19.25 -6.06
C ALA A 204 -6.96 -18.73 -7.41
N PHE A 205 -6.38 -17.66 -7.95
CA PHE A 205 -6.81 -17.08 -9.21
C PHE A 205 -6.56 -18.04 -10.36
N SER A 206 -7.62 -18.38 -11.08
CA SER A 206 -7.56 -19.13 -12.33
C SER A 206 -7.86 -18.17 -13.49
N SER A 207 -7.08 -18.26 -14.56
CA SER A 207 -7.31 -17.51 -15.80
C SER A 207 -8.67 -17.79 -16.45
N SER A 208 -9.36 -18.87 -16.05
CA SER A 208 -10.77 -19.11 -16.39
C SER A 208 -11.74 -18.05 -15.86
N ASN A 209 -11.33 -17.24 -14.89
CA ASN A 209 -12.13 -16.16 -14.31
C ASN A 209 -11.94 -14.82 -15.04
N LEU A 210 -10.98 -14.74 -15.97
CA LEU A 210 -10.82 -13.57 -16.84
C LEU A 210 -11.81 -13.67 -17.99
N ILE A 211 -12.51 -12.57 -18.28
CA ILE A 211 -13.28 -12.44 -19.52
C ILE A 211 -12.29 -12.59 -20.68
N ASN A 212 -12.39 -13.69 -21.41
CA ASN A 212 -11.52 -13.95 -22.53
C ASN A 212 -11.94 -13.08 -23.72
N TYR A 213 -11.37 -11.88 -23.86
CA TYR A 213 -11.67 -11.00 -24.99
C TYR A 213 -11.29 -11.58 -26.36
N SER A 214 -10.46 -12.64 -26.42
CA SER A 214 -10.23 -13.37 -27.68
C SER A 214 -11.44 -14.20 -28.13
N SER A 215 -12.44 -14.38 -27.28
CA SER A 215 -13.73 -14.99 -27.63
C SER A 215 -14.80 -13.97 -28.05
N LEU A 216 -14.47 -12.67 -28.04
CA LEU A 216 -15.35 -11.56 -28.45
C LEU A 216 -14.92 -10.89 -29.77
N LEU A 217 -13.88 -11.41 -30.43
CA LEU A 217 -13.41 -11.04 -31.76
C LEU A 217 -13.56 -12.23 -32.71
#